data_AF-A0A519GWV4-F1
#
_entry.id   AF-A0A519GWV4-F1
#
_cell.length_a   1.000
_cell.length_b   1.000
_cell.length_c   1.000
_cell.angle_alpha   90.00
_cell.angle_beta   90.00
_cell.angle_gamma   90.00
#
_symmetry.space_group_name_H-M   'P 1'
#
loop_
_entity.id
_entity.type
_entity.pdbx_description
1 polymer ?
#
loop_
_entity_poly.entity_id
_entity_poly.type
_entity_poly.pdbx_seq_one_letter_code
_entity_poly.pdbx_strand_id
1 'polypeptide(L)'
;VVGAFHRADATSRLAQDGALEFIDAYARALRPVLEGYQRENKQHSVVAVGCTGGKHRSVVTVQELAHRLATVPGVAVRVKHRDLGRE
;
A
#
# COMPACT_ATOMS: atom_id res chain seq x y z
N VAL A 1 5.10 5.80 10.26
CA VAL A 1 4.69 6.32 11.58
C VAL A 1 3.17 6.29 11.59
N VAL A 2 2.63 5.50 12.50
CA VAL A 2 1.22 5.09 12.53
C VAL A 2 0.38 6.28 13.00
N GLY A 3 -0.46 6.81 12.11
CA GLY A 3 -1.59 7.67 12.47
C GLY A 3 -2.85 6.81 12.39
N ALA A 4 -3.63 6.76 13.47
CA ALA A 4 -4.85 5.96 13.55
C ALA A 4 -5.86 6.45 12.50
N PHE A 5 -6.12 5.64 11.47
CA PHE A 5 -7.21 5.86 10.52
C PHE A 5 -8.45 5.13 11.02
N HIS A 6 -9.60 5.82 11.09
CA HIS A 6 -10.85 5.24 11.58
C HIS A 6 -11.33 4.14 10.63
N ARG A 7 -11.39 2.89 11.11
CA ARG A 7 -11.66 1.70 10.27
C ARG A 7 -12.98 1.78 9.47
N ALA A 8 -13.99 2.47 9.98
CA ALA A 8 -15.31 2.55 9.34
C ALA A 8 -15.30 3.30 7.98
N ASP A 9 -14.40 4.27 7.80
CA ASP A 9 -14.28 5.06 6.57
C ASP A 9 -13.45 4.36 5.47
N ALA A 10 -12.68 3.35 5.84
CA ALA A 10 -11.91 2.55 4.90
C ALA A 10 -12.80 1.53 4.17
N THR A 11 -13.77 0.96 4.89
CA THR A 11 -14.67 -0.09 4.36
C THR A 11 -15.54 0.44 3.21
N SER A 12 -16.09 1.65 3.33
CA SER A 12 -16.92 2.24 2.26
C SER A 12 -16.14 2.53 0.97
N ARG A 13 -14.83 2.82 1.07
CA ARG A 13 -13.96 3.08 -0.09
C ARG A 13 -13.46 1.81 -0.75
N LEU A 14 -13.30 0.72 0.00
CA LEU A 14 -13.01 -0.61 -0.54
C LEU A 14 -14.25 -1.29 -1.13
N ALA A 15 -15.45 -0.87 -0.72
CA ALA A 15 -16.72 -1.37 -1.23
C ALA A 15 -17.08 -0.82 -2.62
N GLN A 16 -16.29 0.09 -3.20
CA GLN A 16 -16.48 0.49 -4.59
C GLN A 16 -15.97 -0.60 -5.54
N ASP A 17 -16.77 -0.90 -6.57
CA ASP A 17 -16.45 -1.92 -7.56
C ASP A 17 -15.05 -1.71 -8.16
N GLY A 18 -14.24 -2.77 -8.16
CA GLY A 18 -12.89 -2.80 -8.74
C GLY A 18 -11.75 -2.34 -7.82
N ALA A 19 -12.02 -1.78 -6.64
CA ALA A 19 -10.94 -1.33 -5.74
C ALA A 19 -10.03 -2.48 -5.27
N LEU A 20 -10.63 -3.59 -4.82
CA LEU A 20 -9.89 -4.77 -4.39
C LEU A 20 -9.22 -5.47 -5.58
N GLU A 21 -9.89 -5.54 -6.73
CA GLU A 21 -9.33 -6.11 -7.95
C GLU A 21 -8.06 -5.37 -8.38
N PHE A 22 -8.10 -4.04 -8.37
CA PHE A 22 -6.94 -3.20 -8.64
C PHE A 22 -5.80 -3.50 -7.67
N ILE A 23 -6.08 -3.56 -6.36
CA ILE A 23 -5.06 -3.81 -5.33
C ILE A 23 -4.45 -5.21 -5.50
N ASP A 24 -5.27 -6.22 -5.79
CA ASP A 24 -4.81 -7.59 -6.00
C ASP A 24 -3.94 -7.69 -7.25
N ALA A 25 -4.35 -7.07 -8.35
CA ALA A 25 -3.58 -7.02 -9.59
C ALA A 25 -2.24 -6.30 -9.38
N TYR A 26 -2.24 -5.18 -8.66
CA TYR A 26 -1.04 -4.42 -8.37
C TYR A 26 -0.07 -5.18 -7.45
N ALA A 27 -0.59 -5.85 -6.42
CA ALA A 27 0.21 -6.73 -5.58
C ALA A 27 0.84 -7.88 -6.38
N ARG A 28 0.09 -8.50 -7.32
CA ARG A 28 0.63 -9.51 -8.23
C ARG A 28 1.77 -8.95 -9.09
N ALA A 29 1.60 -7.76 -9.65
CA ALA A 29 2.62 -7.12 -10.47
C ALA A 29 3.91 -6.78 -9.70
N LEU A 30 3.81 -6.42 -8.41
CA LEU A 30 4.97 -6.06 -7.60
C LEU A 30 5.81 -7.26 -7.13
N ARG A 31 5.25 -8.48 -7.06
CA ARG A 31 5.99 -9.68 -6.62
C ARG A 31 7.30 -9.93 -7.39
N PRO A 32 7.30 -10.02 -8.73
CA PRO A 32 8.56 -10.25 -9.47
C PRO A 32 9.56 -9.10 -9.31
N VAL A 33 9.08 -7.86 -9.09
CA VAL A 33 9.94 -6.71 -8.83
C VAL A 33 10.66 -6.87 -7.49
N LEU A 34 9.94 -7.25 -6.43
CA LEU A 34 10.52 -7.45 -5.10
C LEU A 34 11.53 -8.61 -5.09
N GLU A 35 11.23 -9.71 -5.78
CA GLU A 35 12.17 -10.82 -5.95
C GLU A 35 13.44 -10.38 -6.70
N GLY A 36 13.31 -9.53 -7.72
CA GLY A 36 14.45 -8.94 -8.42
C GLY A 36 15.33 -8.11 -7.49
N TYR A 37 14.74 -7.28 -6.64
CA TYR A 37 15.48 -6.50 -5.64
C TYR A 37 16.22 -7.39 -4.65
N GLN A 38 15.61 -8.49 -4.19
CA GLN A 38 16.26 -9.46 -3.32
C GLN A 38 17.46 -10.13 -3.99
N ARG A 39 17.32 -10.58 -5.26
CA ARG A 39 18.41 -11.19 -6.03
C ARG A 39 19.58 -10.24 -6.26
N GLU A 40 19.32 -8.96 -6.47
CA GLU A 40 20.34 -7.93 -6.65
C GLU A 40 20.88 -7.38 -5.32
N ASN A 41 20.48 -7.97 -4.18
CA ASN A 41 20.85 -7.54 -2.84
C ASN A 41 20.54 -6.04 -2.57
N LYS A 42 19.47 -5.52 -3.19
CA LYS A 42 18.97 -4.16 -2.98
C LYS A 42 18.07 -4.15 -1.75
N GLN A 43 18.48 -3.39 -0.75
CA GLN A 43 17.83 -3.42 0.57
C GLN A 43 16.51 -2.64 0.63
N HIS A 44 16.27 -1.72 -0.30
CA HIS A 44 15.14 -0.79 -0.22
C HIS A 44 14.49 -0.56 -1.59
N SER A 45 13.15 -0.56 -1.59
CA SER A 45 12.32 -0.07 -2.68
C SER A 45 11.23 0.84 -2.10
N VAL A 46 10.81 1.85 -2.87
CA VAL A 46 9.75 2.78 -2.46
C VAL A 46 8.65 2.74 -3.50
N VAL A 47 7.43 2.42 -3.05
CA VAL A 47 6.21 2.48 -3.85
C VAL A 47 5.35 3.60 -3.32
N ALA A 48 5.09 4.60 -4.15
CA ALA A 48 4.24 5.74 -3.82
C ALA A 48 2.88 5.60 -4.49
N VAL A 49 1.81 5.71 -3.71
CA VAL A 49 0.43 5.72 -4.21
C VAL A 49 -0.19 7.07 -3.86
N GLY A 50 -0.65 7.78 -4.88
CA GLY A 50 -1.25 9.10 -4.76
C GLY A 50 -2.74 9.10 -5.12
N CYS A 51 -3.50 9.93 -4.43
CA CYS A 51 -4.80 10.41 -4.92
C CYS A 51 -4.80 11.93 -4.80
N THR A 52 -5.71 12.63 -5.48
CA THR A 52 -5.71 14.10 -5.58
C THR A 52 -5.52 14.79 -4.22
N GLY A 53 -6.24 14.35 -3.18
CA GLY A 53 -6.17 14.94 -1.84
C GLY A 53 -5.27 14.21 -0.84
N GLY A 54 -4.60 13.11 -1.20
CA GLY A 54 -3.65 12.40 -0.34
C GLY A 54 -4.17 11.74 0.95
N LYS A 55 -5.43 11.97 1.34
CA LYS A 55 -5.99 11.60 2.66
C LYS A 55 -6.97 10.42 2.65
N HIS A 56 -7.39 9.95 1.47
CA HIS A 56 -8.52 9.01 1.33
C HIS A 56 -8.14 7.74 0.59
N ARG A 57 -8.24 7.74 -0.75
CA ARG A 57 -8.02 6.54 -1.58
C ARG A 57 -6.59 6.01 -1.44
N SER A 58 -5.60 6.88 -1.53
CA SER A 58 -4.19 6.49 -1.36
C SER A 58 -3.89 5.88 0.00
N VAL A 59 -4.51 6.38 1.08
CA VAL A 59 -4.31 5.87 2.44
C VAL A 59 -4.80 4.42 2.53
N VAL A 60 -6.03 4.18 2.09
CA VAL A 60 -6.66 2.86 2.11
C VAL A 60 -5.91 1.87 1.20
N THR A 61 -5.60 2.27 -0.04
CA THR A 61 -4.86 1.43 -0.99
C THR A 61 -3.49 1.02 -0.46
N VAL A 62 -2.74 1.93 0.18
CA VAL A 62 -1.41 1.60 0.72
C VAL A 62 -1.49 0.63 1.90
N GLN A 63 -2.50 0.76 2.77
CA GLN A 63 -2.68 -0.17 3.88
C GLN A 63 -3.00 -1.58 3.37
N GLU A 64 -3.94 -1.69 2.42
CA GLU A 64 -4.33 -2.97 1.84
C GLU A 64 -3.23 -3.63 0.99
N LEU A 65 -2.47 -2.81 0.26
CA LEU A 65 -1.30 -3.29 -0.47
C LEU A 65 -0.21 -3.77 0.50
N ALA A 66 0.02 -3.05 1.60
CA ALA A 66 1.00 -3.44 2.61
C ALA A 66 0.66 -4.78 3.26
N HIS A 67 -0.61 -5.05 3.57
CA HIS A 67 -1.05 -6.35 4.09
C HIS A 67 -0.71 -7.50 3.12
N ARG A 68 -0.94 -7.31 1.82
CA ARG A 68 -0.65 -8.32 0.80
C ARG A 68 0.84 -8.51 0.56
N LEU A 69 1.62 -7.43 0.57
CA LEU A 69 3.07 -7.48 0.36
C LEU A 69 3.81 -8.05 1.57
N ALA A 70 3.27 -7.88 2.79
CA ALA A 70 3.83 -8.47 3.99
C ALA A 70 3.77 -10.00 4.00
N THR A 71 2.97 -10.63 3.12
CA THR A 71 2.94 -12.08 2.95
C THR A 71 4.04 -12.60 2.00
N VAL A 72 4.83 -11.71 1.40
CA VAL A 72 5.91 -12.10 0.48
C VAL A 72 7.16 -12.44 1.32
N PRO A 73 7.75 -13.64 1.19
CA PRO A 73 8.94 -14.02 1.93
C PRO A 73 10.09 -13.04 1.74
N GLY A 74 10.78 -12.69 2.84
CA GLY A 74 11.92 -11.76 2.80
C GLY A 74 11.54 -10.29 2.57
N VAL A 75 10.25 -9.92 2.55
CA VAL A 75 9.80 -8.54 2.39
C VAL A 75 9.32 -7.97 3.72
N ALA A 76 9.97 -6.91 4.19
CA ALA A 76 9.50 -6.08 5.29
C ALA A 76 8.86 -4.79 4.73
N VAL A 77 7.61 -4.51 5.12
CA VAL A 77 6.86 -3.35 4.62
C VAL A 77 6.76 -2.27 5.70
N ARG A 78 7.04 -1.01 5.32
CA ARG A 78 6.80 0.16 6.18
C ARG A 78 5.90 1.15 5.45
N VAL A 79 4.84 1.61 6.14
CA VAL A 79 3.87 2.57 5.59
C VAL A 79 4.12 3.97 6.16
N LYS A 80 4.07 4.97 5.27
CA LYS A 80 4.09 6.40 5.60
C LYS A 80 3.03 7.13 4.77
N HIS A 81 2.20 7.92 5.42
CA HIS A 81 1.24 8.81 4.76
C HIS A 81 1.81 10.23 4.77
N ARG A 82 2.04 10.81 3.58
CA ARG A 82 2.67 12.15 3.46
C ARG A 82 1.75 13.27 3.92
N ASP A 83 0.47 13.15 3.58
CA ASP A 83 -0.50 14.25 3.67
C ASP A 83 -1.47 14.11 4.87
N LEU A 84 -1.28 13.09 5.71
CA LEU A 84 -2.10 12.81 6.88
C LEU A 84 -1.51 13.51 8.12
N GLY A 85 -2.29 14.31 8.85
CA GLY A 85 -1.82 15.08 10.01
C GLY A 85 -1.05 16.37 9.67
N ARG A 86 -1.30 16.96 8.49
CA ARG A 86 -0.75 18.26 8.06
C ARG A 86 -1.76 19.42 8.22
N GLU A 87 -2.68 19.31 9.16
CA GLU A 87 -3.60 20.41 9.54
C GLU A 87 -3.12 21.17 10.78
#